data_AF-A0A9R0S2W1-F1
#
_entry.id   AF-A0A9R0S2W1-F1
#
_cell.length_a   1.000
_cell.length_b   1.000
_cell.length_c   1.000
_cell.angle_alpha   90.00
_cell.angle_beta   90.00
_cell.angle_gamma   90.00
#
_symmetry.space_group_name_H-M   'P 1'
#
loop_
_entity.id
_entity.type
_entity.pdbx_description
1 polymer ?
#
loop_
_entity_poly.entity_id
_entity_poly.type
_entity_poly.pdbx_seq_one_letter_code
_entity_poly.pdbx_strand_id
1 'polypeptide(L)'
;MFSQSKQFVEGGTLDWMDTEFKPQDPEGKLRTAMQFGPLVTRAKFLQLCSPEDLTLGRSLMRVGSMFVDDLKLQSPYTEARYGSVRRVFIVLKDDNAIVEGFQRWMVQNYPVEEVKEIDGADHMALLSTPAELARCLADIAGKYAA
;
A
#
# COMPACT_ATOMS: atom_id res chain seq x y z
N MET A 1 -23.91 -3.89 -1.16
CA MET A 1 -22.58 -3.27 -1.40
C MET A 1 -22.03 -2.54 -0.17
N PHE A 2 -22.77 -1.63 0.48
CA PHE A 2 -22.31 -0.87 1.66
C PHE A 2 -22.11 -1.66 2.98
N SER A 3 -22.53 -2.93 3.04
CA SER A 3 -22.45 -3.75 4.27
C SER A 3 -21.05 -4.36 4.47
N GLN A 4 -20.42 -4.85 3.39
CA GLN A 4 -19.10 -5.48 3.48
C GLN A 4 -17.95 -4.46 3.63
N SER A 5 -18.15 -3.22 3.16
CA SER A 5 -17.20 -2.12 3.39
C SER A 5 -17.10 -1.74 4.87
N LYS A 6 -18.19 -1.85 5.65
CA LYS A 6 -18.16 -1.59 7.10
C LYS A 6 -17.43 -2.67 7.88
N GLN A 7 -17.59 -3.94 7.51
CA GLN A 7 -16.96 -5.07 8.21
C GLN A 7 -15.42 -5.00 8.19
N PHE A 8 -14.80 -4.53 7.11
CA PHE A 8 -13.34 -4.39 7.06
C PHE A 8 -12.84 -3.07 7.68
N VAL A 9 -13.65 -2.00 7.61
CA VAL A 9 -13.38 -0.74 8.34
C VAL A 9 -13.40 -0.96 9.86
N GLU A 10 -14.22 -1.90 10.35
CA GLU A 10 -14.31 -2.27 11.77
C GLU A 10 -13.33 -3.39 12.19
N GLY A 11 -12.70 -4.09 11.23
CA GLY A 11 -11.94 -5.33 11.46
C GLY A 11 -10.41 -5.21 11.55
N GLY A 12 -9.86 -3.99 11.59
CA GLY A 12 -8.42 -3.74 11.72
C GLY A 12 -7.89 -2.88 10.58
N THR A 13 -7.98 -1.57 10.76
CA THR A 13 -7.14 -0.61 10.04
C THR A 13 -5.67 -0.98 10.18
N LEU A 14 -4.79 -0.44 9.30
CA LEU A 14 -3.38 -0.27 9.65
C LEU A 14 -3.32 0.17 11.13
N ASP A 15 -2.67 -0.64 11.97
CA ASP A 15 -2.28 -0.15 13.29
C ASP A 15 -1.26 0.94 13.04
N TRP A 16 -1.72 2.19 13.11
CA TRP A 16 -0.93 3.36 12.79
C TRP A 16 0.19 3.59 13.80
N MET A 17 0.21 2.89 14.94
CA MET A 17 1.24 2.96 15.98
C MET A 17 1.64 4.41 16.29
N ASP A 18 2.90 4.79 16.06
CA ASP A 18 3.47 6.11 16.28
C ASP A 18 3.42 7.02 15.04
N THR A 19 2.57 6.71 14.06
CA THR A 19 2.28 7.62 12.93
C THR A 19 1.55 8.86 13.44
N GLU A 20 2.04 10.03 13.07
CA GLU A 20 1.41 11.30 13.40
C GLU A 20 0.58 11.84 12.23
N PHE A 21 -0.61 12.35 12.55
CA PHE A 21 -1.46 13.09 11.62
C PHE A 21 -1.66 14.52 12.14
N LYS A 22 -1.34 15.53 11.34
CA LYS A 22 -1.45 16.94 11.73
C LYS A 22 -2.03 17.79 10.60
N PRO A 23 -2.89 18.78 10.89
CA PRO A 23 -3.23 19.83 9.92
C PRO A 23 -1.95 20.55 9.47
N GLN A 24 -1.86 20.88 8.18
CA GLN A 24 -0.71 21.63 7.65
C GLN A 24 -0.81 23.15 7.89
N ASP A 25 -2.00 23.65 8.23
CA ASP A 25 -2.21 25.02 8.72
C ASP A 25 -3.14 25.03 9.96
N PRO A 26 -3.10 26.10 10.77
CA PRO A 26 -3.95 26.24 11.95
C PRO A 26 -5.44 26.27 11.64
N GLU A 27 -5.82 26.73 10.44
CA GLU A 27 -7.20 26.84 9.98
C GLU A 27 -7.79 25.50 9.48
N GLY A 28 -6.97 24.46 9.40
CA GLY A 28 -7.33 23.14 8.86
C GLY A 28 -7.66 23.14 7.36
N LYS A 29 -7.22 24.15 6.60
CA LYS A 29 -7.56 24.29 5.17
C LYS A 29 -6.64 23.47 4.27
N LEU A 30 -5.38 23.32 4.67
CA LEU A 30 -4.41 22.47 4.01
C LEU A 30 -4.57 21.01 4.45
N ARG A 31 -4.20 20.12 3.53
CA ARG A 31 -4.35 18.67 3.68
C ARG A 31 -3.66 18.16 4.94
N THR A 32 -4.29 17.21 5.62
CA THR A 32 -3.69 16.53 6.77
C THR A 32 -2.34 15.92 6.37
N ALA A 33 -1.27 16.44 6.98
CA ALA A 33 0.04 15.86 6.93
C ALA A 33 0.06 14.54 7.69
N MET A 34 0.84 13.61 7.19
CA MET A 34 1.03 12.28 7.73
C MET A 34 2.53 12.00 7.82
N GLN A 35 3.00 11.61 8.99
CA GLN A 35 4.40 11.28 9.22
C GLN A 35 4.49 9.91 9.89
N PHE A 36 5.11 8.95 9.20
CA PHE A 36 5.41 7.65 9.79
C PHE A 36 6.45 7.79 10.90
N GLY A 37 6.15 7.21 12.06
CA GLY A 37 7.07 7.15 13.19
C GLY A 37 8.05 5.97 13.09
N PRO A 38 9.14 6.00 13.87
CA PRO A 38 10.15 4.94 13.84
C PRO A 38 9.64 3.54 14.21
N LEU A 39 8.61 3.41 15.05
CA LEU A 39 8.08 2.11 15.48
C LEU A 39 7.24 1.46 14.37
N VAL A 40 6.33 2.22 13.75
CA VAL A 40 5.52 1.72 12.62
C VAL A 40 6.43 1.35 11.45
N THR A 41 7.43 2.18 11.14
CA THR A 41 8.41 1.93 10.07
C THR A 41 9.10 0.58 10.25
N ARG A 42 9.54 0.27 11.47
CA ARG A 42 10.19 -1.02 11.76
C ARG A 42 9.22 -2.19 11.78
N ALA A 43 8.07 -2.04 12.41
CA ALA A 43 7.18 -3.17 12.71
C ALA A 43 6.24 -3.55 11.55
N LYS A 44 5.91 -2.58 10.69
CA LYS A 44 4.90 -2.74 9.64
C LYS A 44 5.46 -2.69 8.22
N PHE A 45 6.48 -1.87 8.00
CA PHE A 45 7.01 -1.62 6.66
C PHE A 45 8.28 -2.44 6.35
N LEU A 46 9.22 -2.50 7.30
CA LEU A 46 10.57 -3.04 7.09
C LEU A 46 10.90 -4.20 8.04
N GLN A 47 9.90 -4.98 8.46
CA GLN A 47 10.07 -6.02 9.49
C GLN A 47 10.89 -7.23 9.02
N LEU A 48 11.00 -7.45 7.71
CA LEU A 48 11.82 -8.52 7.10
C LEU A 48 13.06 -7.96 6.37
N CYS A 49 13.24 -6.65 6.35
CA CYS A 49 14.38 -5.98 5.73
C CYS A 49 15.63 -5.97 6.63
N SER A 50 16.79 -5.65 6.03
CA SER A 50 18.05 -5.53 6.76
C SER A 50 18.07 -4.33 7.72
N PRO A 51 18.93 -4.33 8.75
CA PRO A 51 19.16 -3.15 9.60
C PRO A 51 19.64 -1.91 8.81
N GLU A 52 20.40 -2.13 7.74
CA GLU A 52 20.88 -1.08 6.84
C GLU A 52 19.71 -0.43 6.09
N ASP A 53 18.81 -1.23 5.53
CA ASP A 53 17.59 -0.75 4.86
C ASP A 53 16.66 -0.02 5.83
N LEU A 54 16.51 -0.53 7.06
CA LEU A 54 15.74 0.15 8.10
C LEU A 54 16.34 1.53 8.43
N THR A 55 17.67 1.60 8.54
CA THR A 55 18.38 2.85 8.83
C THR A 55 18.21 3.84 7.67
N LEU A 56 18.40 3.37 6.44
CA LEU A 56 18.22 4.17 5.23
C LEU A 56 16.79 4.68 5.11
N GLY A 57 15.80 3.79 5.23
CA GLY A 57 14.37 4.11 5.16
C GLY A 57 13.99 5.19 6.17
N ARG A 58 14.43 5.06 7.42
CA ARG A 58 14.19 6.07 8.47
C ARG A 58 14.83 7.43 8.15
N SER A 59 16.02 7.45 7.56
CA SER A 59 16.71 8.70 7.22
C SER A 59 16.09 9.45 6.03
N LEU A 60 15.42 8.73 5.13
CA LEU A 60 14.86 9.27 3.89
C LEU A 60 13.34 9.50 3.93
N MET A 61 12.63 8.92 4.91
CA MET A 61 11.19 9.12 5.08
C MET A 61 10.85 10.59 5.31
N ARG A 62 9.85 11.09 4.59
CA ARG A 62 9.37 12.47 4.64
C ARG A 62 7.89 12.50 4.96
N VAL A 63 7.43 13.65 5.41
CA VAL A 63 6.00 13.92 5.64
C VAL A 63 5.24 13.83 4.31
N GLY A 64 4.14 13.09 4.30
CA GLY A 64 3.22 12.92 3.18
C GLY A 64 1.79 13.31 3.53
N SER A 65 0.82 12.87 2.71
CA SER A 65 -0.61 12.96 2.99
C SER A 65 -1.34 11.85 2.25
N MET A 66 -2.45 11.38 2.79
CA MET A 66 -3.35 10.45 2.10
C MET A 66 -4.35 11.16 1.17
N PHE A 67 -4.40 12.50 1.17
CA PHE A 67 -5.27 13.31 0.32
C PHE A 67 -6.76 12.92 0.38
N VAL A 68 -7.22 12.37 1.51
CA VAL A 68 -8.56 11.76 1.63
C VAL A 68 -9.67 12.74 1.27
N ASP A 69 -9.61 13.99 1.76
CA ASP A 69 -10.67 14.97 1.50
C ASP A 69 -10.67 15.47 0.06
N ASP A 70 -9.50 15.61 -0.56
CA ASP A 70 -9.41 15.95 -1.98
C ASP A 70 -9.95 14.83 -2.87
N LEU A 71 -9.60 13.57 -2.55
CA LEU A 71 -10.03 12.39 -3.30
C LEU A 71 -11.56 12.21 -3.25
N LYS A 72 -12.22 12.59 -2.15
CA LYS A 72 -13.70 12.59 -2.06
C LYS A 72 -14.36 13.57 -3.03
N LEU A 73 -13.66 14.66 -3.38
CA LEU A 73 -14.16 15.69 -4.31
C LEU A 73 -13.86 15.36 -5.77
N GLN A 74 -12.93 14.44 -6.03
CA GLN A 74 -12.62 14.03 -7.40
C GLN A 74 -13.72 13.13 -7.97
N SER A 75 -13.93 13.24 -9.28
CA SER A 75 -14.77 12.28 -9.99
C SER A 75 -14.14 10.88 -9.95
N PRO A 76 -14.93 9.80 -9.79
CA PRO A 76 -14.42 8.45 -9.85
C PRO A 76 -13.70 8.17 -11.18
N TYR A 77 -12.74 7.24 -11.14
CA TYR A 77 -12.13 6.71 -12.35
C TYR A 77 -13.18 5.99 -13.22
N THR A 78 -12.95 5.97 -14.54
CA THR A 78 -13.92 5.43 -15.51
C THR A 78 -13.42 4.17 -16.19
N GLU A 79 -14.35 3.28 -16.55
CA GLU A 79 -14.04 2.05 -17.30
C GLU A 79 -13.40 2.34 -18.66
N ALA A 80 -13.87 3.38 -19.36
CA ALA A 80 -13.35 3.77 -20.67
C ALA A 80 -11.90 4.27 -20.65
N ARG A 81 -11.32 4.57 -19.48
CA ARG A 81 -9.94 5.05 -19.34
C ARG A 81 -9.13 4.23 -18.34
N TYR A 82 -9.45 4.32 -17.05
CA TYR A 82 -8.72 3.56 -16.04
C TYR A 82 -8.97 2.07 -16.18
N GLY A 83 -10.23 1.66 -16.39
CA GLY A 83 -10.60 0.26 -16.56
C GLY A 83 -10.09 -0.37 -17.86
N SER A 84 -9.69 0.43 -18.85
CA SER A 84 -9.12 -0.09 -20.10
C SER A 84 -7.65 -0.54 -19.97
N VAL A 85 -6.99 -0.18 -18.87
CA VAL A 85 -5.60 -0.60 -18.61
C VAL A 85 -5.59 -1.94 -17.88
N ARG A 86 -4.82 -2.90 -18.39
CA ARG A 86 -4.61 -4.19 -17.71
C ARG A 86 -3.95 -3.96 -16.36
N ARG A 87 -4.47 -4.59 -15.32
CA ARG A 87 -3.98 -4.50 -13.95
C ARG A 87 -3.54 -5.88 -13.46
N VAL A 88 -2.40 -5.91 -12.80
CA VAL A 88 -1.92 -7.08 -12.08
C VAL A 88 -1.68 -6.65 -10.64
N PHE A 89 -2.13 -7.47 -9.69
CA PHE A 89 -1.88 -7.23 -8.27
C PHE A 89 -0.86 -8.25 -7.76
N ILE A 90 0.18 -7.80 -7.07
CA ILE A 90 1.16 -8.69 -6.42
C ILE A 90 0.84 -8.69 -4.93
N VAL A 91 0.35 -9.81 -4.43
CA VAL A 91 0.08 -10.00 -3.00
C VAL A 91 1.38 -10.31 -2.28
N LEU A 92 1.66 -9.55 -1.22
CA LEU A 92 2.80 -9.74 -0.34
C LEU A 92 2.31 -10.41 0.94
N LYS A 93 2.65 -11.68 1.14
CA LYS A 93 1.97 -12.51 2.15
C LYS A 93 2.39 -12.20 3.59
N ASP A 94 3.58 -11.64 3.78
CA ASP A 94 4.11 -11.27 5.09
C ASP A 94 4.12 -9.74 5.31
N ASP A 95 3.30 -8.99 4.55
CA ASP A 95 3.07 -7.56 4.73
C ASP A 95 2.26 -7.30 6.02
N ASN A 96 2.82 -6.50 6.91
CA ASN A 96 2.18 -6.11 8.18
C ASN A 96 1.48 -4.75 8.11
N ALA A 97 1.79 -3.93 7.10
CA ALA A 97 1.14 -2.64 6.87
C ALA A 97 -0.19 -2.87 6.15
N ILE A 98 -0.15 -3.45 4.95
CA ILE A 98 -1.36 -3.80 4.20
C ILE A 98 -1.50 -5.33 4.27
N VAL A 99 -2.05 -5.83 5.37
CA VAL A 99 -2.10 -7.28 5.65
C VAL A 99 -2.74 -8.08 4.51
N GLU A 100 -2.28 -9.32 4.29
CA GLU A 100 -2.72 -10.17 3.17
C GLU A 100 -4.25 -10.18 3.04
N GLY A 101 -4.98 -10.37 4.13
CA GLY A 101 -6.44 -10.39 4.12
C GLY A 101 -7.07 -9.13 3.51
N PHE A 102 -6.48 -7.96 3.75
CA PHE A 102 -6.94 -6.71 3.15
C PHE A 102 -6.56 -6.60 1.68
N GLN A 103 -5.35 -7.04 1.29
CA GLN A 103 -4.95 -7.11 -0.12
C GLN A 103 -5.90 -8.02 -0.92
N ARG A 104 -6.26 -9.19 -0.38
CA ARG A 104 -7.23 -10.11 -0.99
C ARG A 104 -8.61 -9.47 -1.08
N TRP A 105 -9.05 -8.79 -0.03
CA TRP A 105 -10.31 -8.06 -0.03
C TRP A 105 -10.33 -6.98 -1.13
N MET A 106 -9.24 -6.22 -1.31
CA MET A 106 -9.13 -5.22 -2.38
C MET A 106 -9.31 -5.85 -3.75
N VAL A 107 -8.62 -6.97 -4.02
CA VAL A 107 -8.71 -7.69 -5.30
C VAL A 107 -10.11 -8.28 -5.53
N GLN A 108 -10.77 -8.81 -4.49
CA GLN A 108 -12.13 -9.35 -4.60
C GLN A 108 -13.15 -8.26 -4.93
N ASN A 109 -12.98 -7.05 -4.39
CA ASN A 109 -13.90 -5.93 -4.61
C ASN A 109 -13.59 -5.16 -5.90
N TYR A 110 -12.33 -5.16 -6.33
CA TYR A 110 -11.86 -4.51 -7.56
C TYR A 110 -11.02 -5.50 -8.37
N PRO A 111 -11.67 -6.43 -9.11
CA PRO A 111 -10.99 -7.48 -9.84
C PRO A 111 -9.92 -6.95 -10.79
N VAL A 112 -8.84 -7.72 -10.89
CA VAL A 112 -7.68 -7.52 -11.77
C VAL A 112 -7.51 -8.75 -12.67
N GLU A 113 -6.74 -8.60 -13.75
CA GLU A 113 -6.53 -9.63 -14.76
C GLU A 113 -5.69 -10.80 -14.24
N GLU A 114 -4.77 -10.53 -13.33
CA GLU A 114 -3.93 -11.53 -12.70
C GLU A 114 -3.56 -11.12 -11.28
N VAL A 115 -3.48 -12.11 -10.40
CA VAL A 115 -2.92 -11.97 -9.07
C VAL A 115 -1.66 -12.83 -9.02
N LYS A 116 -0.54 -12.22 -8.67
CA LYS A 116 0.70 -12.94 -8.31
C LYS A 116 0.92 -12.82 -6.81
N GLU A 117 1.76 -13.69 -6.27
CA GLU A 117 1.99 -13.76 -4.82
C GLU A 117 3.48 -13.91 -4.55
N ILE A 118 3.97 -13.28 -3.49
CA ILE A 118 5.34 -13.42 -3.01
C ILE A 118 5.28 -13.77 -1.53
N ASP A 119 5.79 -14.96 -1.20
CA ASP A 119 6.06 -15.40 0.16
C ASP A 119 7.34 -14.74 0.71
N GLY A 120 7.39 -14.45 2.00
CA GLY A 120 8.56 -13.87 2.67
C GLY A 120 8.79 -12.39 2.38
N ALA A 121 7.87 -11.72 1.68
CA ALA A 121 7.95 -10.30 1.39
C ALA A 121 7.19 -9.49 2.44
N ASP A 122 7.86 -8.50 3.05
CA ASP A 122 7.19 -7.46 3.81
C ASP A 122 6.60 -6.39 2.87
N HIS A 123 6.12 -5.28 3.43
CA HIS A 123 5.58 -4.18 2.62
C HIS A 123 6.58 -3.62 1.60
N MET A 124 7.87 -3.70 1.92
CA MET A 124 8.98 -3.21 1.11
C MET A 124 9.59 -4.38 0.32
N ALA A 125 8.79 -5.11 -0.47
CA ALA A 125 9.22 -6.25 -1.28
C ALA A 125 10.46 -5.98 -2.17
N LEU A 126 10.67 -4.72 -2.58
CA LEU A 126 11.86 -4.30 -3.31
C LEU A 126 13.16 -4.45 -2.49
N LEU A 127 13.06 -4.44 -1.17
CA LEU A 127 14.17 -4.56 -0.22
C LEU A 127 14.21 -5.95 0.42
N SER A 128 13.06 -6.47 0.88
CA SER A 128 13.01 -7.78 1.55
C SER A 128 13.24 -8.96 0.60
N THR A 129 12.70 -8.89 -0.62
CA THR A 129 12.71 -9.99 -1.61
C THR A 129 12.93 -9.47 -3.04
N PRO A 130 14.03 -8.73 -3.31
CA PRO A 130 14.25 -8.06 -4.60
C PRO A 130 14.28 -9.00 -5.80
N ALA A 131 14.87 -10.20 -5.64
CA ALA A 131 15.01 -11.15 -6.74
C ALA A 131 13.67 -11.77 -7.14
N GLU A 132 12.84 -12.13 -6.17
CA GLU A 132 11.48 -12.65 -6.37
C GLU A 132 10.58 -11.60 -7.00
N LEU A 133 10.63 -10.35 -6.50
CA LEU A 133 9.89 -9.25 -7.10
C LEU A 133 10.34 -8.99 -8.54
N ALA A 134 11.64 -8.95 -8.81
CA ALA A 134 12.16 -8.75 -10.17
C ALA A 134 11.72 -9.87 -11.12
N ARG A 135 11.76 -11.13 -10.68
CA ARG A 135 11.29 -12.29 -11.46
C ARG A 135 9.80 -12.18 -11.75
N CYS A 136 9.01 -11.86 -10.72
CA CYS A 136 7.56 -11.64 -10.84
C CYS A 136 7.23 -10.54 -11.86
N LEU A 137 7.92 -9.40 -11.79
CA LEU A 137 7.77 -8.29 -12.73
C LEU A 137 8.21 -8.66 -14.16
N ALA A 138 9.31 -9.40 -14.30
CA ALA A 138 9.79 -9.89 -15.60
C ALA A 138 8.78 -10.87 -16.23
N ASP A 139 8.17 -11.75 -15.43
CA ASP A 139 7.13 -12.67 -15.89
C ASP A 139 5.88 -11.91 -16.36
N ILE A 140 5.45 -10.88 -15.62
CA ILE A 140 4.34 -10.00 -16.02
C ILE A 140 4.69 -9.31 -17.34
N ALA A 141 5.88 -8.69 -17.42
CA ALA A 141 6.32 -7.99 -18.61
C ALA A 141 6.37 -8.93 -19.82
N GLY A 142 6.97 -10.12 -19.68
CA GLY A 142 7.03 -11.12 -20.74
C GLY A 142 5.66 -11.62 -21.18
N LYS A 143 4.73 -11.82 -20.24
CA LYS A 143 3.36 -12.27 -20.54
C LYS A 143 2.55 -11.20 -21.30
N TYR A 144 2.78 -9.92 -21.00
CA TYR A 144 1.97 -8.82 -21.53
C TYR A 144 2.73 -7.91 -22.52
N ALA A 145 3.90 -8.32 -23.02
CA ALA A 145 4.73 -7.55 -23.97
C ALA A 145 4.12 -7.33 -25.37
N ALA A 146 2.89 -7.78 -25.61
CA ALA A 146 2.17 -7.65 -26.87
C ALA A 146 1.38 -6.33 -26.97
#